data_AF-A0AAV8S6J7-F1
#
_entry.id   AF-A0AAV8S6J7-F1
#
_cell.length_a   1.000
_cell.length_b   1.000
_cell.length_c   1.000
_cell.angle_alpha   90.00
_cell.angle_beta   90.00
_cell.angle_gamma   90.00
#
_symmetry.space_group_name_H-M   'P 1'
#
loop_
_entity.id
_entity.type
_entity.pdbx_description
1 polymer ?
#
loop_
_entity_poly.entity_id
_entity_poly.type
_entity_poly.pdbx_seq_one_letter_code
_entity_poly.pdbx_strand_id
1 'polypeptide(L)'
;MVGSQALIAYQQPDGTMKAYTSSVDNYQTQLSEGKLSFDVSDLSATYADNEITIFATLGLSSIGGASNVTHVWQDGSVSGGTPRMHAMSEANMQSVGTINFLSVRFELTPSVILASLGRGISTCYQ
;
A
#
# COMPACT_ATOMS: atom_id res chain seq x y z
N MET A 1 -4.39 -12.19 1.90
CA MET A 1 -3.42 -11.17 2.34
C MET A 1 -2.17 -11.77 2.98
N VAL A 2 -2.25 -12.82 3.80
CA VAL A 2 -1.04 -13.48 4.34
C VAL A 2 -0.08 -13.86 3.20
N GLY A 3 1.21 -13.55 3.37
CA GLY A 3 2.26 -13.72 2.37
C GLY A 3 2.43 -12.54 1.40
N SER A 4 1.65 -11.46 1.55
CA SER A 4 1.81 -10.24 0.76
C SER A 4 2.77 -9.24 1.39
N GLN A 5 3.13 -8.22 0.61
CA GLN A 5 4.02 -7.14 0.98
C GLN A 5 3.31 -5.81 0.84
N ALA A 6 3.48 -4.89 1.79
CA ALA A 6 2.61 -3.75 1.94
C ALA A 6 3.31 -2.39 1.97
N LEU A 7 2.67 -1.40 1.37
CA LEU A 7 2.88 0.02 1.62
C LEU A 7 1.85 0.46 2.66
N ILE A 8 2.32 1.01 3.77
CA ILE A 8 1.50 1.43 4.89
C ILE A 8 1.52 2.94 4.99
N ALA A 9 0.36 3.57 5.19
CA ALA A 9 0.29 4.97 5.55
C ALA A 9 -0.77 5.27 6.61
N TYR A 10 -0.43 6.15 7.55
CA TYR A 10 -1.38 6.68 8.52
C TYR A 10 -1.00 8.08 9.00
N GLN A 11 -2.00 8.81 9.49
CA GLN A 11 -1.79 10.11 10.10
C GLN A 11 -1.35 9.96 11.55
N GLN A 12 -0.23 10.58 11.91
CA GLN A 12 0.30 10.63 13.27
C GLN A 12 -0.49 11.63 14.14
N PRO A 13 -0.40 11.54 15.48
CA PRO A 13 -1.12 12.46 16.37
C PRO A 13 -0.76 13.94 16.17
N ASP A 14 0.43 14.24 15.65
CA ASP A 14 0.88 15.59 15.31
C ASP A 14 0.34 16.11 13.95
N GLY A 15 -0.49 15.30 13.27
CA GLY A 15 -1.09 15.62 11.98
C GLY A 15 -0.22 15.27 10.77
N THR A 16 1.04 14.91 10.97
CA THR A 16 1.95 14.50 9.89
C THR A 16 1.62 13.10 9.38
N MET A 17 2.02 12.79 8.14
CA MET A 17 1.84 11.47 7.56
C MET A 17 3.06 10.60 7.79
N LYS A 18 2.84 9.36 8.25
CA LYS A 18 3.85 8.31 8.21
C LYS A 18 3.56 7.40 7.02
N ALA A 19 4.58 7.10 6.22
CA ALA A 19 4.53 6.11 5.15
C ALA A 19 5.75 5.19 5.24
N TYR A 20 5.55 3.89 5.12
CA TYR A 20 6.64 2.90 5.22
C TYR A 20 6.23 1.55 4.60
N THR A 21 7.18 0.63 4.49
CA THR A 21 6.95 -0.71 3.93
C THR A 21 6.91 -1.80 5.00
N SER A 22 6.16 -2.88 4.79
CA SER A 22 6.05 -4.00 5.75
C SER A 22 5.68 -5.32 5.07
N SER A 23 6.02 -6.45 5.69
CA SER A 23 5.53 -7.78 5.32
C SER A 23 4.24 -8.14 6.07
N VAL A 24 3.35 -8.89 5.41
CA VAL A 24 2.12 -9.44 6.01
C VAL A 24 2.28 -10.93 6.20
N ASP A 25 3.00 -11.32 7.24
CA ASP A 25 3.37 -12.73 7.46
C ASP A 25 2.27 -13.56 8.14
N ASN A 26 1.33 -12.90 8.82
CA ASN A 26 0.19 -13.53 9.50
C ASN A 26 -0.91 -12.50 9.80
N TYR A 27 -2.08 -12.95 10.28
CA TYR A 27 -3.22 -12.08 10.60
C TYR A 27 -3.00 -11.21 11.84
N GLN A 28 -2.14 -11.63 12.77
CA GLN A 28 -1.76 -10.89 13.97
C GLN A 28 -0.52 -10.01 13.74
N THR A 29 -0.21 -9.68 12.48
CA THR A 29 0.90 -8.80 12.14
C THR A 29 0.71 -7.43 12.79
N GLN A 30 1.82 -6.84 13.24
CA GLN A 30 1.87 -5.46 13.71
C GLN A 30 2.19 -4.48 12.58
N LEU A 31 2.34 -5.00 11.35
CA LEU A 31 2.84 -4.26 10.19
C LEU A 31 4.10 -3.48 10.57
N SER A 32 5.08 -4.20 11.13
CA SER A 32 6.38 -3.64 11.51
C SER A 32 7.14 -3.21 10.28
N GLU A 33 7.82 -2.07 10.37
CA GLU A 33 8.59 -1.53 9.26
C GLU A 33 9.71 -2.49 8.82
N GLY A 34 9.77 -2.76 7.52
CA GLY A 34 10.66 -3.75 6.95
C GLY A 34 10.77 -3.62 5.43
N LYS A 35 11.85 -4.13 4.86
CA LYS A 35 12.09 -4.07 3.41
C LYS A 35 11.18 -5.05 2.66
N LEU A 36 10.81 -4.68 1.44
CA LEU A 36 10.13 -5.57 0.51
C LEU A 36 11.16 -6.32 -0.34
N SER A 37 10.71 -7.37 -1.03
CA SER A 37 11.47 -8.16 -1.99
C SER A 37 11.73 -7.42 -3.31
N PHE A 38 11.12 -6.25 -3.47
CA PHE A 38 11.29 -5.34 -4.60
C PHE A 38 11.61 -3.94 -4.09
N ASP A 39 12.29 -3.17 -4.92
CA ASP A 39 12.71 -1.81 -4.57
C ASP A 39 11.51 -0.86 -4.54
N VAL A 40 11.49 -0.02 -3.50
CA VAL A 40 10.54 1.08 -3.33
C VAL A 40 11.33 2.35 -3.05
N SER A 41 11.13 3.39 -3.85
CA SER A 41 11.69 4.72 -3.62
C SER A 41 10.61 5.79 -3.58
N ASP A 42 10.98 6.99 -3.13
CA ASP A 42 10.10 8.19 -3.11
C ASP A 42 8.78 7.97 -2.36
N LEU A 43 8.79 7.05 -1.37
CA LEU A 43 7.62 6.70 -0.59
C LEU A 43 7.19 7.89 0.28
N SER A 44 5.97 8.35 0.07
CA SER A 44 5.35 9.41 0.84
C SER A 44 3.84 9.21 0.90
N ALA A 45 3.18 9.97 1.78
CA ALA A 45 1.73 9.99 1.84
C ALA A 45 1.21 11.38 2.18
N THR A 46 0.00 11.66 1.72
CA THR A 46 -0.74 12.89 2.06
C THR A 46 -2.09 12.52 2.65
N TYR A 47 -2.67 13.45 3.41
CA TYR A 47 -4.02 13.34 3.92
C TYR A 47 -4.78 14.63 3.60
N ALA A 48 -5.82 14.51 2.77
CA ALA A 48 -6.69 15.60 2.35
C ALA A 48 -8.10 15.04 2.11
N ASP A 49 -9.14 15.83 2.32
CA ASP A 49 -10.54 15.43 2.04
C ASP A 49 -10.95 14.08 2.65
N ASN A 50 -10.49 13.83 3.88
CA ASN A 50 -10.70 12.57 4.60
C ASN A 50 -10.07 11.32 3.95
N GLU A 51 -9.11 11.52 3.05
CA GLU A 51 -8.50 10.51 2.21
C GLU A 51 -6.98 10.50 2.37
N ILE A 52 -6.41 9.31 2.57
CA ILE A 52 -4.97 9.08 2.51
C ILE A 52 -4.59 8.70 1.09
N THR A 53 -3.60 9.41 0.55
CA THR A 53 -2.99 9.07 -0.74
C THR A 53 -1.55 8.67 -0.53
N ILE A 54 -1.17 7.48 -1.02
CA ILE A 54 0.21 6.97 -0.98
C ILE A 54 0.88 7.20 -2.34
N PHE A 55 2.08 7.75 -2.32
CA PHE A 55 2.95 7.92 -3.48
C PHE A 55 4.19 7.05 -3.31
N ALA A 56 4.55 6.28 -4.34
CA ALA A 56 5.73 5.43 -4.32
C ALA A 56 6.21 5.14 -5.75
N THR A 57 7.51 4.99 -5.91
CA THR A 57 8.14 4.46 -7.12
C THR A 57 8.50 3.00 -6.90
N LEU A 58 7.99 2.10 -7.75
CA LEU A 58 8.25 0.66 -7.64
C LEU A 58 9.30 0.22 -8.66
N GLY A 59 10.35 -0.47 -8.20
CA GLY A 59 11.39 -1.03 -9.04
C GLY A 59 10.91 -2.27 -9.81
N LEU A 60 10.28 -2.07 -10.97
CA LEU A 60 9.64 -3.16 -11.74
C LEU A 60 10.58 -4.33 -12.10
N SER A 61 11.88 -4.06 -12.33
CA SER A 61 12.88 -5.11 -12.60
C SER A 61 13.06 -6.08 -11.43
N SER A 62 12.78 -5.63 -10.20
CA SER A 62 12.88 -6.43 -8.97
C SER A 62 11.59 -7.17 -8.61
N ILE A 63 10.47 -6.87 -9.27
CA ILE A 63 9.18 -7.58 -9.10
C ILE A 63 9.17 -8.89 -9.93
N GLY A 64 10.32 -9.54 -10.09
CA GLY A 64 10.45 -10.84 -10.77
C GLY A 64 10.14 -10.82 -12.27
N GLY A 65 10.14 -9.66 -12.92
CA GLY A 65 9.73 -9.52 -14.33
C GLY A 65 8.22 -9.74 -14.56
N ALA A 66 7.42 -9.73 -13.49
CA ALA A 66 5.99 -9.88 -13.58
C ALA A 66 5.36 -8.67 -14.27
N SER A 67 4.64 -8.93 -15.36
CA SER A 67 3.87 -7.92 -16.09
C SER A 67 2.55 -7.57 -15.40
N ASN A 68 2.10 -8.41 -14.47
CA ASN A 68 0.85 -8.26 -13.74
C ASN A 68 1.10 -8.52 -12.25
N VAL A 69 0.59 -7.64 -11.40
CA VAL A 69 0.61 -7.81 -9.95
C VAL A 69 -0.80 -7.67 -9.40
N THR A 70 -1.16 -8.56 -8.47
CA THR A 70 -2.39 -8.43 -7.71
C THR A 70 -2.14 -7.49 -6.55
N HIS A 71 -2.96 -6.46 -6.46
CA HIS A 71 -2.94 -5.51 -5.37
C HIS A 71 -4.26 -5.66 -4.58
N VAL A 72 -4.18 -5.55 -3.26
CA VAL A 72 -5.33 -5.36 -2.37
C VAL A 72 -5.17 -4.06 -1.58
N TRP A 73 -6.26 -3.34 -1.34
CA TRP A 73 -6.26 -2.16 -0.48
C TRP A 73 -7.13 -2.40 0.75
N GLN A 74 -6.67 -1.96 1.90
CA GLN A 74 -7.34 -2.24 3.18
C GLN A 74 -7.28 -1.01 4.07
N ASP A 75 -8.41 -0.63 4.65
CA ASP A 75 -8.53 0.46 5.60
C ASP A 75 -8.84 -0.07 7.00
N GLY A 76 -8.20 0.51 8.02
CA GLY A 76 -8.26 0.02 9.38
C GLY A 76 -7.83 1.03 10.43
N SER A 77 -8.21 0.76 11.68
CA SER A 77 -7.84 1.63 12.79
C SER A 77 -6.35 1.56 13.12
N VAL A 78 -5.83 2.65 13.66
CA VAL A 78 -4.46 2.76 14.17
C VAL A 78 -4.52 3.01 15.67
N SER A 79 -3.72 2.30 16.45
CA SER A 79 -3.61 2.48 17.89
C SER A 79 -2.15 2.58 18.30
N GLY A 80 -1.78 3.65 19.00
CA GLY A 80 -0.40 3.88 19.45
C GLY A 80 0.63 3.94 18.32
N GLY A 81 0.24 4.36 17.11
CA GLY A 81 1.11 4.35 15.93
C GLY A 81 1.28 2.96 15.29
N THR A 82 0.49 1.98 15.69
CA THR A 82 0.49 0.64 15.11
C THR A 82 -0.85 0.39 14.40
N PRO A 83 -0.85 0.14 13.08
CA PRO A 83 -2.04 -0.34 12.38
C PRO A 83 -2.61 -1.59 13.04
N ARG A 84 -3.93 -1.70 13.10
CA ARG A 84 -4.64 -2.84 13.68
C ARG A 84 -5.26 -3.67 12.57
N MET A 85 -5.59 -4.91 12.92
CA MET A 85 -6.40 -5.77 12.06
C MET A 85 -7.67 -5.02 11.66
N HIS A 86 -7.91 -4.91 10.36
CA HIS A 86 -9.12 -4.33 9.80
C HIS A 86 -10.27 -5.35 9.83
N ALA A 87 -11.50 -4.87 9.64
CA ALA A 87 -12.66 -5.75 9.52
C ALA A 87 -12.57 -6.61 8.24
N MET A 88 -12.99 -7.87 8.31
CA MET A 88 -13.14 -8.74 7.13
C MET A 88 -14.56 -8.60 6.56
N SER A 89 -15.01 -7.36 6.35
CA SER A 89 -16.28 -7.07 5.69
C SER A 89 -16.20 -7.41 4.21
N GLU A 90 -17.35 -7.57 3.56
CA GLU A 90 -17.42 -7.85 2.12
C GLU A 90 -16.67 -6.81 1.29
N ALA A 91 -16.82 -5.52 1.61
CA ALA A 91 -16.10 -4.44 0.95
C ALA A 91 -14.58 -4.63 1.01
N ASN A 92 -14.03 -5.00 2.17
CA ASN A 92 -12.60 -5.26 2.35
C ASN A 92 -12.14 -6.55 1.67
N MET A 93 -13.00 -7.57 1.57
CA MET A 93 -12.69 -8.82 0.87
C MET A 93 -12.71 -8.67 -0.65
N GLN A 94 -13.54 -7.78 -1.19
CA GLN A 94 -13.63 -7.45 -2.62
C GLN A 94 -12.64 -6.37 -3.06
N SER A 95 -11.85 -5.89 -2.12
CA SER A 95 -10.88 -4.80 -2.22
C SER A 95 -9.59 -5.24 -2.93
N VAL A 96 -9.72 -5.76 -4.15
CA VAL A 96 -8.66 -6.39 -4.93
C VAL A 96 -8.68 -5.90 -6.38
N GLY A 97 -7.50 -5.75 -6.97
CA GLY A 97 -7.33 -5.38 -8.38
C GLY A 97 -6.05 -5.95 -8.96
N THR A 98 -5.93 -5.87 -10.28
CA THR A 98 -4.72 -6.29 -11.01
C THR A 98 -4.13 -5.09 -11.71
N ILE A 99 -2.85 -4.85 -11.48
CA ILE A 99 -2.08 -3.82 -12.17
C ILE A 99 -1.26 -4.53 -13.24
N ASN A 100 -1.44 -4.13 -14.51
CA ASN A 100 -0.60 -4.58 -15.61
C ASN A 100 0.41 -3.48 -15.98
N PHE A 101 1.69 -3.71 -15.67
CA PHE A 101 2.75 -2.73 -15.90
C PHE A 101 3.20 -2.60 -17.36
N LEU A 102 2.81 -3.55 -18.23
CA LEU A 102 3.11 -3.50 -19.66
C LEU A 102 2.00 -2.86 -20.50
N SER A 103 0.81 -2.71 -19.93
CA SER A 103 -0.35 -2.12 -20.60
C SER A 103 -0.33 -0.59 -20.47
N VAL A 104 0.67 0.07 -21.08
CA VAL A 104 0.74 1.53 -21.13
C VAL A 104 0.04 2.04 -22.40
N ARG A 105 -1.04 2.82 -22.24
CA ARG A 105 -1.35 3.90 -23.20
C ARG A 105 -0.39 5.04 -22.86
N PHE A 106 0.57 5.31 -23.75
CA PHE A 106 1.59 6.33 -23.56
C PHE A 106 0.96 7.71 -23.49
N GLU A 107 1.07 8.37 -22.34
CA GLU A 107 1.37 9.80 -22.29
C GLU A 107 2.61 9.97 -21.39
N LEU A 108 3.60 10.70 -21.90
CA LEU A 108 4.98 10.66 -21.44
C LEU A 108 5.16 11.30 -20.05
N THR A 109 5.11 10.49 -18.99
CA THR A 109 5.96 10.61 -17.79
C THR A 109 6.07 9.23 -17.13
N PRO A 110 7.28 8.70 -16.84
CA PRO A 110 7.44 7.44 -16.11
C PRO A 110 7.14 7.68 -14.63
N SER A 111 5.87 7.82 -14.28
CA SER A 111 5.41 7.96 -12.91
C SER A 111 4.01 7.37 -12.84
N VAL A 112 3.92 6.11 -12.42
CA VAL A 112 2.62 5.46 -12.14
C VAL A 112 2.30 5.72 -10.67
N ILE A 113 1.23 6.46 -10.45
CA ILE A 113 0.64 6.87 -9.17
C ILE A 113 -0.88 6.57 -9.34
N LEU A 114 -1.66 6.03 -8.39
CA LEU A 114 -2.22 6.69 -7.20
C LEU A 114 -3.12 5.65 -6.49
N ALA A 115 -2.95 5.45 -5.19
CA ALA A 115 -4.00 4.88 -4.34
C ALA A 115 -4.46 6.01 -3.42
N SER A 116 -5.66 6.54 -3.64
CA SER A 116 -6.34 7.48 -2.73
C SER A 116 -7.55 6.76 -2.16
N LEU A 117 -7.60 6.59 -0.83
CA LEU A 117 -8.77 6.06 -0.07
C LEU A 117 -8.66 6.48 1.42
N GLY A 118 -9.72 6.31 2.25
CA GLY A 118 -9.91 6.79 3.64
C GLY A 118 -8.82 6.65 4.75
N ARG A 119 -9.22 6.63 6.04
CA ARG A 119 -8.30 6.85 7.19
C ARG A 119 -7.68 5.55 7.74
N GLY A 120 -6.44 5.29 7.33
CA GLY A 120 -5.53 4.28 7.89
C GLY A 120 -5.36 3.08 6.96
N ILE A 121 -4.53 3.22 5.93
CA ILE A 121 -4.55 2.30 4.78
C ILE A 121 -3.25 1.52 4.63
N SER A 122 -3.42 0.23 4.36
CA SER A 122 -2.41 -0.69 3.87
C SER A 122 -2.76 -1.10 2.45
N THR A 123 -1.85 -0.85 1.53
CA THR A 123 -1.86 -1.37 0.17
C THR A 123 -0.95 -2.59 0.14
N CYS A 124 -1.44 -3.78 -0.18
CA CYS A 124 -0.64 -5.00 -0.21
C CYS A 124 -0.54 -5.58 -1.63
N TYR A 125 0.61 -6.14 -1.97
CA TYR A 125 0.94 -6.76 -3.26
C TYR A 125 1.31 -8.24 -3.05
N GLN A 126 0.81 -9.12 -3.92
CA GLN A 126 1.15 -10.55 -3.97
C GLN A 126 2.01 -10.90 -5.18
#